data_AF-A0A4Q9GLP9-F1
#
_entry.id   AF-A0A4Q9GLP9-F1
#
_cell.length_a   1.000
_cell.length_b   1.000
_cell.length_c   1.000
_cell.angle_alpha   90.00
_cell.angle_beta   90.00
_cell.angle_gamma   90.00
#
_symmetry.space_group_name_H-M   'P 1'
#
loop_
_entity.id
_entity.type
_entity.pdbx_description
1 polymer ?
#
loop_
_entity_poly.entity_id
_entity_poly.type
_entity_poly.pdbx_seq_one_letter_code
_entity_poly.pdbx_strand_id
1 'polypeptide(L)'
;MSISISGPGPELPPLVPAVVTLPAPLGRATITVLTGTPLPIDQADGIGQPGAYILLLDRPNERPAAYVGMSGAIADRLLGHERLRSNSGTFQVICITSDADDLDRSDARVLERLIHSALTLCADVELLNDEPPFHGRRPGDRYAQLRVFTGDALCRLAESNLIPFNSPKMHLLAGPELAFTALPEPVDPMALVGAVRRRYVKREVTAEALFLTNGLAILKSGSHIRAFEAPSLHGGISALRHEAVFSGTVAPDADGVLTLTCDLTFGTWNSMALFVSASSSGQVQLWRVTEPTPPEAVARPQLDRDEDLLSLWRRVPAPEGHVTLADALQSILAKVTPIGAADWRKAESGDLASAVRFAVEATNAARPGPATRVVDIAMSAVFLCAVRGKLGASDVLDSLMYRLALQGVAIEAPVVLGARL
;
A
#
# COMPACT_ATOMS: atom_id res chain seq x y z
N MET A 1 -35.20 7.12 4.30
CA MET A 1 -34.81 7.65 5.62
C MET A 1 -33.29 7.63 5.69
N SER A 2 -32.63 8.76 5.41
CA SER A 2 -31.21 8.90 5.71
C SER A 2 -31.09 9.26 7.18
N ILE A 3 -30.44 8.40 7.97
CA ILE A 3 -30.08 8.69 9.35
C ILE A 3 -28.74 9.44 9.27
N SER A 4 -28.81 10.77 9.40
CA SER A 4 -27.62 11.61 9.55
C SER A 4 -27.15 11.49 11.00
N ILE A 5 -26.06 10.77 11.24
CA ILE A 5 -25.40 10.72 12.55
C ILE A 5 -24.41 11.89 12.59
N SER A 6 -24.92 13.08 12.93
CA SER A 6 -24.10 14.25 13.23
C SER A 6 -23.74 14.22 14.71
N GLY A 7 -22.76 13.41 15.09
CA GLY A 7 -22.06 13.57 16.37
C GLY A 7 -21.06 14.72 16.25
N PRO A 8 -20.83 15.51 17.32
CA PRO A 8 -19.71 16.44 17.34
C PRO A 8 -18.41 15.66 17.11
N GLY A 9 -17.58 16.11 16.17
CA GLY A 9 -16.24 15.55 15.98
C GLY A 9 -15.40 15.69 17.26
N PRO A 10 -14.37 14.86 17.45
CA PRO A 10 -13.51 14.95 18.62
C PRO A 10 -12.88 16.35 18.69
N GLU A 11 -13.21 17.09 19.75
CA GLU A 11 -12.68 18.42 20.01
C GLU A 11 -11.23 18.28 20.51
N LEU A 12 -10.28 18.98 19.87
CA LEU A 12 -8.88 18.96 20.29
C LEU A 12 -8.74 19.63 21.67
N PRO A 13 -7.90 19.10 22.58
CA PRO A 13 -7.71 19.69 23.90
C PRO A 13 -7.17 21.13 23.80
N PRO A 14 -7.56 22.04 24.72
CA PRO A 14 -7.12 23.42 24.69
C PRO A 14 -5.58 23.52 24.75
N LEU A 15 -5.00 24.23 23.78
CA LEU A 15 -3.57 24.32 23.58
C LEU A 15 -2.93 25.33 24.55
N VAL A 16 -2.36 24.85 25.65
CA VAL A 16 -1.40 25.61 26.47
C VAL A 16 -0.06 25.60 25.72
N PRO A 17 0.65 26.74 25.58
CA PRO A 17 2.00 26.76 25.04
C PRO A 17 2.89 25.80 25.83
N ALA A 18 3.30 24.72 25.19
CA ALA A 18 4.07 23.67 25.83
C ALA A 18 5.05 23.09 24.83
N VAL A 19 6.24 22.76 25.32
CA VAL A 19 7.20 21.91 24.62
C VAL A 19 7.07 20.53 25.26
N VAL A 20 6.63 19.55 24.48
CA VAL A 20 6.54 18.15 24.93
C VAL A 20 7.49 17.31 24.09
N THR A 21 8.42 16.63 24.76
CA THR A 21 9.35 15.68 24.14
C THR A 21 8.98 14.26 24.55
N LEU A 22 8.72 13.39 23.57
CA LEU A 22 8.38 11.98 23.81
C LEU A 22 9.66 11.11 23.72
N PRO A 23 10.06 10.37 24.77
CA PRO A 23 11.29 9.57 24.76
C PRO A 23 11.13 8.23 24.01
N ALA A 24 12.15 7.79 23.26
CA ALA A 24 12.11 6.55 22.48
C ALA A 24 12.99 5.39 23.00
N PRO A 25 12.55 4.13 22.95
CA PRO A 25 13.43 2.98 23.11
C PRO A 25 13.98 2.59 21.73
N LEU A 26 15.27 2.86 21.51
CA LEU A 26 16.10 2.61 20.30
C LEU A 26 16.18 3.79 19.30
N GLY A 27 17.41 4.28 19.02
CA GLY A 27 17.76 5.14 17.87
C GLY A 27 16.86 6.38 17.64
N ARG A 28 16.70 7.18 18.69
CA ARG A 28 15.51 7.95 19.06
C ARG A 28 15.05 9.04 18.08
N ALA A 29 13.83 8.89 17.56
CA ALA A 29 13.06 10.03 17.08
C ALA A 29 12.73 10.94 18.27
N THR A 30 13.08 12.22 18.14
CA THR A 30 12.69 13.29 19.04
C THR A 30 11.46 13.95 18.46
N ILE A 31 10.35 13.81 19.16
CA ILE A 31 9.11 14.48 18.80
C ILE A 31 9.00 15.71 19.66
N THR A 32 9.10 16.90 19.06
CA THR A 32 8.93 18.17 19.74
C THR A 32 7.61 18.79 19.28
N VAL A 33 6.66 18.90 20.19
CA VAL A 33 5.37 19.54 19.92
C VAL A 33 5.42 20.99 20.40
N LEU A 34 5.07 21.93 19.52
CA LEU A 34 4.96 23.36 19.81
C LEU A 34 3.52 23.80 19.59
N THR A 35 2.98 24.53 20.55
CA THR A 35 1.58 24.96 20.57
C THR A 35 1.50 26.44 20.95
N GLY A 36 0.43 27.10 20.50
CA GLY A 36 0.15 28.50 20.85
C GLY A 36 0.62 29.51 19.80
N THR A 37 0.26 30.78 20.06
CA THR A 37 0.55 31.91 19.17
C THR A 37 1.03 33.08 20.02
N PRO A 38 2.32 33.50 19.94
CA PRO A 38 3.37 32.96 19.07
C PRO A 38 3.85 31.57 19.52
N LEU A 39 4.44 30.82 18.59
CA LEU A 39 5.07 29.53 18.90
C LEU A 39 6.38 29.75 19.67
N PRO A 40 6.67 28.95 20.72
CA PRO A 40 7.89 29.07 21.53
C PRO A 40 9.10 28.41 20.84
N ILE A 41 9.43 28.84 19.62
CA ILE A 41 10.48 28.25 18.78
C ILE A 41 11.86 28.37 19.45
N ASP A 42 12.12 29.48 20.15
CA ASP A 42 13.38 29.76 20.84
C ASP A 42 13.61 28.88 22.09
N GLN A 43 12.57 28.22 22.59
CA GLN A 43 12.62 27.35 23.77
C GLN A 43 12.65 25.86 23.41
N ALA A 44 12.60 25.55 22.11
CA ALA A 44 12.48 24.19 21.62
C ALA A 44 13.88 23.60 21.34
N ASP A 45 14.27 22.62 22.14
CA ASP A 45 15.51 21.87 21.90
C ASP A 45 15.39 20.98 20.64
N GLY A 46 16.50 20.77 19.95
CA GLY A 46 16.62 19.84 18.81
C GLY A 46 16.06 20.35 17.48
N ILE A 47 15.19 21.36 17.45
CA ILE A 47 14.60 21.85 16.19
C ILE A 47 15.58 22.67 15.32
N GLY A 48 16.79 22.94 15.81
CA GLY A 48 17.89 23.48 15.01
C GLY A 48 18.52 22.46 14.04
N GLN A 49 18.17 21.18 14.17
CA GLN A 49 18.74 20.09 13.39
C GLN A 49 17.90 19.74 12.15
N PRO A 50 18.44 18.90 11.23
CA PRO A 50 17.67 18.35 10.13
C PRO A 50 16.51 17.48 10.62
N GLY A 51 15.36 17.59 9.96
CA GLY A 51 14.19 16.77 10.24
C GLY A 51 12.97 17.16 9.44
N ALA A 52 11.83 16.58 9.81
CA ALA A 52 10.53 16.88 9.23
C ALA A 52 9.60 17.52 10.26
N TYR A 53 8.62 18.28 9.79
CA TYR A 53 7.61 18.90 10.65
C TYR A 53 6.22 18.79 10.04
N ILE A 54 5.21 18.78 10.90
CA ILE A 54 3.78 18.78 10.58
C ILE A 54 3.18 20.04 11.19
N LEU A 55 2.59 20.90 10.37
CA LEU A 55 1.75 22.01 10.85
C LEU A 55 0.31 21.55 10.81
N LEU A 56 -0.31 21.39 11.98
CA LEU A 56 -1.72 21.11 12.12
C LEU A 56 -2.47 22.42 12.34
N LEU A 57 -3.45 22.65 11.48
CA LEU A 57 -4.38 23.75 11.56
C LEU A 57 -5.71 23.20 12.04
N ASP A 58 -6.11 23.60 13.23
CA ASP A 58 -7.46 23.35 13.70
C ASP A 58 -8.43 24.27 12.93
N ARG A 59 -9.48 23.68 12.35
CA ARG A 59 -10.51 24.39 11.60
C ARG A 59 -11.86 24.11 12.25
N PRO A 60 -12.50 25.10 12.89
CA PRO A 60 -13.80 24.90 13.53
C PRO A 60 -14.84 24.35 12.55
N ASN A 61 -15.44 23.21 12.89
CA ASN A 61 -16.45 22.49 12.09
C ASN A 61 -15.95 21.88 10.76
N GLU A 62 -14.65 21.86 10.52
CA GLU A 62 -14.04 21.18 9.36
C GLU A 62 -13.05 20.11 9.84
N ARG A 63 -12.53 19.32 8.90
CA ARG A 63 -11.42 18.42 9.22
C ARG A 63 -10.17 19.25 9.51
N PRO A 64 -9.34 18.86 10.49
CA PRO A 64 -8.05 19.50 10.69
C PRO A 64 -7.22 19.39 9.41
N ALA A 65 -6.49 20.45 9.11
CA ALA A 65 -5.64 20.49 7.93
C ALA A 65 -4.17 20.34 8.32
N ALA A 66 -3.42 19.49 7.61
CA ALA A 66 -2.00 19.28 7.85
C ALA A 66 -1.15 19.81 6.70
N TYR A 67 -0.06 20.47 7.02
CA TYR A 67 1.03 20.74 6.08
C TYR A 67 2.27 19.98 6.54
N VAL A 68 2.94 19.28 5.63
CA VAL A 68 4.17 18.53 5.93
C VAL A 68 5.33 19.24 5.28
N GLY A 69 6.42 19.43 6.02
CA GLY A 69 7.63 20.04 5.48
C GLY A 69 8.90 19.42 6.04
N MET A 70 10.02 19.74 5.42
CA MET A 70 11.35 19.40 5.93
C MET A 70 12.29 20.59 5.93
N SER A 71 13.34 20.50 6.74
CA SER A 71 14.44 21.46 6.70
C SER A 71 15.75 20.81 7.15
N GLY A 72 16.87 21.45 6.81
CA GLY A 72 18.17 21.16 7.46
C GLY A 72 18.30 21.83 8.83
N ALA A 73 17.44 22.82 9.11
CA ALA A 73 17.24 23.45 10.42
C ALA A 73 15.76 23.85 10.51
N ILE A 74 14.97 23.13 11.30
CA ILE A 74 13.50 23.32 11.34
C ILE A 74 13.15 24.71 11.88
N ALA A 75 13.86 25.19 12.91
CA ALA A 75 13.65 26.51 13.52
C ALA A 75 13.65 27.65 12.48
N ASP A 76 14.69 27.71 11.64
CA ASP A 76 14.83 28.73 10.59
C ASP A 76 13.66 28.69 9.60
N ARG A 77 13.22 27.48 9.26
CA ARG A 77 12.11 27.27 8.32
C ARG A 77 10.78 27.72 8.91
N LEU A 78 10.52 27.43 10.18
CA LEU A 78 9.30 27.83 10.89
C LEU A 78 9.23 29.35 11.06
N LEU A 79 10.34 30.01 11.42
CA LEU A 79 10.41 31.47 11.55
C LEU A 79 10.10 32.20 10.23
N GLY A 80 10.45 31.59 9.09
CA GLY A 80 10.15 32.10 7.75
C GLY A 80 8.79 31.70 7.19
N HIS A 81 7.99 30.90 7.89
CA HIS A 81 6.79 30.27 7.31
C HIS A 81 5.61 31.24 7.25
N GLU A 82 5.16 31.63 6.04
CA GLU A 82 4.11 32.65 5.85
C GLU A 82 2.81 32.37 6.62
N ARG A 83 2.35 31.11 6.65
CA ARG A 83 1.13 30.73 7.38
C ARG A 83 1.24 30.91 8.90
N LEU A 84 2.44 30.78 9.46
CA LEU A 84 2.67 31.06 10.88
C LEU A 84 2.70 32.57 11.15
N ARG A 85 3.11 33.37 10.15
CA ARG A 85 3.15 34.84 10.25
C ARG A 85 1.78 35.49 10.06
N SER A 86 0.86 34.84 9.34
CA SER A 86 -0.49 35.38 9.08
C SER A 86 -1.43 35.34 10.29
N ASN A 87 -1.03 34.73 11.43
CA ASN A 87 -1.79 34.66 12.70
C ASN A 87 -3.24 34.15 12.56
N SER A 88 -3.57 33.45 11.47
CA SER A 88 -4.95 33.13 11.10
C SER A 88 -5.38 31.74 11.55
N GLY A 89 -5.13 31.39 12.82
CA GLY A 89 -5.56 30.11 13.41
C GLY A 89 -4.75 29.69 14.63
N THR A 90 -5.25 28.69 15.35
CA THR A 90 -4.47 27.97 16.36
C THR A 90 -3.65 26.90 15.66
N PHE A 91 -2.33 26.98 15.81
CA PHE A 91 -1.42 26.01 15.21
C PHE A 91 -0.88 25.06 16.27
N GLN A 92 -0.77 23.80 15.89
CA GLN A 92 0.12 22.85 16.53
C GLN A 92 1.21 22.48 15.53
N VAL A 93 2.47 22.62 15.93
CA VAL A 93 3.62 22.25 15.12
C VAL A 93 4.27 21.05 15.77
N ILE A 94 4.39 19.96 15.01
CA ILE A 94 5.03 18.75 15.46
C ILE A 94 6.32 18.61 14.67
N CYS A 95 7.46 18.69 15.35
CA CYS A 95 8.78 18.49 14.77
C CYS A 95 9.25 17.07 15.08
N ILE A 96 9.80 16.39 14.08
CA ILE A 96 10.38 15.05 14.19
C ILE A 96 11.86 15.17 13.78
N THR A 97 12.74 15.10 14.76
CA THR A 97 14.21 15.15 14.62
C THR A 97 14.85 13.92 15.26
N SER A 98 16.17 13.84 15.31
CA SER A 98 16.90 12.75 15.97
C SER A 98 17.81 13.29 17.08
N ASP A 99 17.71 12.71 18.27
CA ASP A 99 18.57 13.06 19.42
C ASP A 99 20.06 12.83 19.12
N ALA A 100 20.37 11.92 18.18
CA ALA A 100 21.73 11.53 17.83
C ALA A 100 22.38 12.43 16.77
N ASP A 101 21.67 13.44 16.26
CA ASP A 101 22.10 14.27 15.13
C ASP A 101 22.51 13.43 13.90
N ASP A 102 21.87 12.27 13.72
CA ASP A 102 22.22 11.32 12.65
C ASP A 102 21.39 11.54 11.36
N LEU A 103 20.42 12.46 11.40
CA LEU A 103 19.64 12.84 10.24
C LEU A 103 20.36 13.94 9.47
N ASP A 104 20.58 13.73 8.18
CA ASP A 104 20.94 14.82 7.28
C ASP A 104 19.72 15.36 6.51
N ARG A 105 19.96 16.38 5.67
CA ARG A 105 18.92 16.98 4.84
C ARG A 105 18.26 16.00 3.87
N SER A 106 18.97 14.99 3.39
CA SER A 106 18.41 13.95 2.51
C SER A 106 17.55 12.95 3.28
N ASP A 107 17.92 12.61 4.53
CA ASP A 107 17.06 11.83 5.43
C ASP A 107 15.75 12.58 5.71
N ALA A 108 15.85 13.86 6.06
CA ALA A 108 14.69 14.72 6.31
C ALA A 108 13.69 14.77 5.14
N ARG A 109 14.17 14.69 3.88
CA ARG A 109 13.29 14.59 2.69
C ARG A 109 12.56 13.25 2.60
N VAL A 110 13.24 12.17 3.01
CA VAL A 110 12.61 10.85 3.07
C VAL A 110 11.52 10.84 4.14
N LEU A 111 11.79 11.42 5.32
CA LEU A 111 10.80 11.55 6.39
C LEU A 111 9.57 12.35 5.92
N GLU A 112 9.77 13.51 5.28
CA GLU A 112 8.69 14.32 4.70
C GLU A 112 7.79 13.50 3.79
N ARG A 113 8.38 12.69 2.89
CA ARG A 113 7.64 11.83 1.96
C ARG A 113 6.84 10.76 2.68
N LEU A 114 7.45 10.09 3.66
CA LEU A 114 6.81 9.02 4.43
C LEU A 114 5.64 9.57 5.26
N ILE A 115 5.82 10.71 5.91
CA ILE A 115 4.78 11.39 6.70
C ILE A 115 3.65 11.88 5.79
N HIS A 116 3.98 12.52 4.66
CA HIS A 116 3.00 12.98 3.66
C HIS A 116 2.14 11.82 3.17
N SER A 117 2.77 10.68 2.85
CA SER A 117 2.05 9.50 2.36
C SER A 117 1.15 8.89 3.44
N ALA A 118 1.62 8.82 4.69
CA ALA A 118 0.81 8.35 5.82
C ALA A 118 -0.41 9.25 6.07
N LEU A 119 -0.25 10.57 5.98
CA LEU A 119 -1.35 11.52 6.14
C LEU A 119 -2.31 11.54 4.95
N THR A 120 -1.84 11.26 3.73
CA THR A 120 -2.71 11.12 2.54
C THR A 120 -3.72 9.98 2.71
N LEU A 121 -3.35 8.92 3.43
CA LEU A 121 -4.23 7.78 3.73
C LEU A 121 -5.14 8.04 4.95
N CYS A 122 -4.96 9.15 5.66
CA CYS A 122 -5.75 9.50 6.83
C CYS A 122 -7.00 10.29 6.40
N ALA A 123 -8.19 9.69 6.49
CA ALA A 123 -9.43 10.33 6.08
C ALA A 123 -9.81 11.56 6.95
N ASP A 124 -9.28 11.63 8.18
CA ASP A 124 -9.64 12.65 9.16
C ASP A 124 -8.80 13.93 9.07
N VAL A 125 -7.79 13.96 8.20
CA VAL A 125 -6.90 15.11 8.03
C VAL A 125 -6.89 15.55 6.57
N GLU A 126 -7.12 16.83 6.32
CA GLU A 126 -6.95 17.43 4.99
C GLU A 126 -5.48 17.78 4.76
N LEU A 127 -4.83 17.12 3.80
CA LEU A 127 -3.44 17.44 3.48
C LEU A 127 -3.37 18.68 2.57
N LEU A 128 -2.65 19.71 3.02
CA LEU A 128 -2.47 20.99 2.34
C LEU A 128 -1.37 20.97 1.28
N ASN A 129 -0.55 19.92 1.27
CA ASN A 129 0.48 19.69 0.27
C ASN A 129 -0.15 18.89 -0.88
N ASP A 130 -0.52 19.57 -1.96
CA ASP A 130 -1.16 18.95 -3.13
C ASP A 130 -0.32 17.83 -3.77
N GLU A 131 1.02 17.98 -3.73
CA GLU A 131 1.94 17.01 -4.31
C GLU A 131 2.89 16.42 -3.26
N PRO A 132 3.16 15.10 -3.30
CA PRO A 132 4.14 14.47 -2.44
C PRO A 132 5.57 14.91 -2.83
N PRO A 133 6.47 15.07 -1.86
CA PRO A 133 7.86 15.44 -2.15
C PRO A 133 8.59 14.29 -2.88
N PHE A 134 9.05 14.55 -4.11
CA PHE A 134 9.71 13.54 -4.96
C PHE A 134 11.23 13.44 -4.74
N HIS A 135 11.78 14.08 -3.72
CA HIS A 135 13.22 14.16 -3.47
C HIS A 135 13.63 13.40 -2.21
N GLY A 136 14.94 13.23 -1.99
CA GLY A 136 15.46 12.44 -0.86
C GLY A 136 15.68 10.98 -1.26
N ARG A 137 16.85 10.70 -1.86
CA ARG A 137 17.29 9.35 -2.20
C ARG A 137 18.13 8.81 -1.06
N ARG A 138 17.83 7.59 -0.63
CA ARG A 138 18.65 6.85 0.34
C ARG A 138 18.78 5.39 -0.07
N PRO A 139 19.95 4.77 0.11
CA PRO A 139 20.11 3.33 -0.04
C PRO A 139 19.03 2.55 0.72
N GLY A 140 18.70 1.34 0.25
CA GLY A 140 17.55 0.57 0.75
C GLY A 140 17.60 0.29 2.26
N ASP A 141 18.78 0.02 2.81
CA ASP A 141 19.02 -0.17 4.24
C ASP A 141 18.74 1.10 5.05
N ARG A 142 19.27 2.26 4.63
CA ARG A 142 18.99 3.54 5.29
C ARG A 142 17.52 3.95 5.12
N TYR A 143 16.92 3.72 3.96
CA TYR A 143 15.50 3.98 3.73
C TYR A 143 14.61 3.12 4.66
N ALA A 144 14.94 1.84 4.84
CA ALA A 144 14.25 0.95 5.77
C ALA A 144 14.34 1.47 7.23
N GLN A 145 15.52 1.92 7.67
CA GLN A 145 15.69 2.52 8.99
C GLN A 145 14.82 3.77 9.15
N LEU A 146 14.81 4.67 8.17
CA LEU A 146 14.00 5.89 8.19
C LEU A 146 12.50 5.60 8.20
N ARG A 147 12.07 4.51 7.56
CA ARG A 147 10.67 4.06 7.57
C ARG A 147 10.25 3.55 8.94
N VAL A 148 11.07 2.73 9.59
CA VAL A 148 10.83 2.31 10.98
C VAL A 148 10.82 3.52 11.92
N PHE A 149 11.79 4.41 11.77
CA PHE A 149 11.88 5.67 12.52
C PHE A 149 10.61 6.53 12.35
N THR A 150 10.12 6.69 11.12
CA THR A 150 8.92 7.48 10.83
C THR A 150 7.66 6.82 11.38
N GLY A 151 7.50 5.51 11.17
CA GLY A 151 6.36 4.75 11.66
C GLY A 151 6.25 4.79 13.18
N ASP A 152 7.37 4.60 13.89
CA ASP A 152 7.42 4.74 15.36
C ASP A 152 7.00 6.15 15.80
N ALA A 153 7.52 7.19 15.12
CA ALA A 153 7.13 8.57 15.43
C ALA A 153 5.62 8.81 15.24
N LEU A 154 5.04 8.36 14.12
CA LEU A 154 3.62 8.52 13.83
C LEU A 154 2.73 7.72 14.80
N CYS A 155 3.13 6.49 15.17
CA CYS A 155 2.40 5.71 16.17
C CYS A 155 2.31 6.42 17.52
N ARG A 156 3.39 7.09 17.96
CA ARG A 156 3.37 7.86 19.21
C ARG A 156 2.50 9.09 19.14
N LEU A 157 2.50 9.78 17.99
CA LEU A 157 1.61 10.91 17.75
C LEU A 157 0.15 10.47 17.82
N ALA A 158 -0.17 9.29 17.25
CA ALA A 158 -1.49 8.69 17.36
C ALA A 158 -1.84 8.32 18.82
N GLU A 159 -0.93 7.63 19.52
CA GLU A 159 -1.14 7.22 20.93
C GLU A 159 -1.31 8.39 21.89
N SER A 160 -0.66 9.52 21.58
CA SER A 160 -0.73 10.75 22.37
C SER A 160 -1.92 11.64 21.96
N ASN A 161 -2.74 11.21 21.00
CA ASN A 161 -3.83 11.99 20.40
C ASN A 161 -3.39 13.37 19.88
N LEU A 162 -2.14 13.47 19.40
CA LEU A 162 -1.58 14.69 18.81
C LEU A 162 -1.95 14.84 17.34
N ILE A 163 -2.23 13.72 16.66
CA ILE A 163 -2.81 13.68 15.32
C ILE A 163 -3.98 12.69 15.38
N PRO A 164 -5.16 13.03 14.83
CA PRO A 164 -6.31 12.14 14.78
C PRO A 164 -6.11 11.05 13.72
N PHE A 165 -5.14 10.17 13.93
CA PHE A 165 -4.99 8.96 13.12
C PHE A 165 -6.04 7.94 13.56
N ASN A 166 -7.21 7.91 12.89
CA ASN A 166 -8.16 6.81 13.07
C ASN A 166 -7.80 5.58 12.20
N SER A 167 -6.68 5.62 11.47
CA SER A 167 -6.18 4.47 10.72
C SER A 167 -5.53 3.42 11.65
N PRO A 168 -5.64 2.11 11.35
CA PRO A 168 -4.95 1.07 12.10
C PRO A 168 -3.45 1.38 12.25
N LYS A 169 -2.89 1.23 13.46
CA LYS A 169 -1.46 1.49 13.72
C LYS A 169 -0.52 0.72 12.79
N MET A 170 -0.95 -0.45 12.32
CA MET A 170 -0.19 -1.23 11.35
C MET A 170 0.05 -0.47 10.04
N HIS A 171 -0.85 0.40 9.60
CA HIS A 171 -0.64 1.22 8.39
C HIS A 171 0.45 2.28 8.60
N LEU A 172 0.58 2.80 9.83
CA LEU A 172 1.65 3.75 10.17
C LEU A 172 3.03 3.07 10.20
N LEU A 173 3.10 1.83 10.69
CA LEU A 173 4.35 1.05 10.78
C LEU A 173 4.74 0.36 9.48
N ALA A 174 3.76 -0.13 8.73
CA ALA A 174 3.98 -0.69 7.40
C ALA A 174 4.59 0.38 6.48
N GLY A 175 4.36 1.68 6.76
CA GLY A 175 4.61 2.81 5.88
C GLY A 175 3.61 2.82 4.72
N PRO A 176 3.72 3.75 3.75
CA PRO A 176 2.85 3.71 2.59
C PRO A 176 2.98 2.34 1.91
N GLU A 177 1.93 1.50 1.99
CA GLU A 177 1.76 0.41 1.05
C GLU A 177 1.67 1.08 -0.30
N LEU A 178 2.78 1.14 -1.05
CA LEU A 178 2.92 1.82 -2.34
C LEU A 178 1.63 2.53 -2.71
N ALA A 179 1.32 3.69 -2.12
CA ALA A 179 -0.01 4.29 -2.36
C ALA A 179 -0.11 4.71 -3.84
N PHE A 180 1.06 4.82 -4.49
CA PHE A 180 1.25 4.96 -5.93
C PHE A 180 0.97 3.70 -6.76
N THR A 181 0.93 2.55 -6.12
CA THR A 181 0.43 1.29 -6.67
C THR A 181 -0.45 0.66 -5.59
N ALA A 182 -1.65 1.22 -5.40
CA ALA A 182 -2.79 0.34 -5.13
C ALA A 182 -2.56 -0.91 -5.99
N LEU A 183 -2.53 -2.11 -5.39
CA LEU A 183 -2.58 -3.38 -6.13
C LEU A 183 -3.44 -3.09 -7.35
N PRO A 184 -2.87 -3.13 -8.58
CA PRO A 184 -3.44 -2.43 -9.71
C PRO A 184 -4.92 -2.69 -9.68
N GLU A 185 -5.74 -1.65 -9.47
CA GLU A 185 -7.20 -1.82 -9.48
C GLU A 185 -7.46 -2.75 -10.66
N PRO A 186 -8.12 -3.90 -10.44
CA PRO A 186 -8.11 -5.01 -11.37
C PRO A 186 -8.36 -4.42 -12.75
N VAL A 187 -7.30 -4.41 -13.57
CA VAL A 187 -7.28 -3.58 -14.76
C VAL A 187 -8.49 -3.99 -15.56
N ASP A 188 -9.38 -3.03 -15.82
CA ASP A 188 -10.64 -3.28 -16.52
C ASP A 188 -10.33 -4.23 -17.69
N PRO A 189 -10.93 -5.42 -17.74
CA PRO A 189 -10.69 -6.37 -18.83
C PRO A 189 -10.85 -5.72 -20.21
N MET A 190 -11.67 -4.66 -20.32
CA MET A 190 -11.80 -3.85 -21.53
C MET A 190 -10.58 -2.96 -21.80
N ALA A 191 -9.88 -2.46 -20.79
CA ALA A 191 -8.60 -1.75 -20.97
C ALA A 191 -7.48 -2.67 -21.49
N LEU A 192 -7.58 -3.98 -21.25
CA LEU A 192 -6.68 -4.98 -21.84
C LEU A 192 -6.97 -5.26 -23.32
N VAL A 193 -8.16 -4.90 -23.81
CA VAL A 193 -8.51 -5.06 -25.23
C VAL A 193 -7.69 -4.08 -26.06
N GLY A 194 -6.83 -4.63 -26.92
CA GLY A 194 -5.89 -3.83 -27.71
C GLY A 194 -4.60 -3.49 -26.97
N ALA A 195 -4.37 -4.04 -25.78
CA ALA A 195 -3.09 -3.89 -25.10
C ALA A 195 -1.96 -4.52 -25.95
N VAL A 196 -0.88 -3.78 -26.13
CA VAL A 196 0.28 -4.26 -26.88
C VAL A 196 1.28 -4.83 -25.89
N ARG A 197 1.72 -6.07 -26.07
CA ARG A 197 2.83 -6.63 -25.28
C ARG A 197 4.16 -6.16 -25.88
N ARG A 198 5.05 -5.63 -25.04
CA ARG A 198 6.43 -5.35 -25.44
C ARG A 198 7.41 -5.96 -24.47
N ARG A 199 8.58 -6.27 -25.01
CA ARG A 199 9.70 -6.81 -24.26
C ARG A 199 10.90 -5.88 -24.37
N TYR A 200 11.55 -5.67 -23.24
CA TYR A 200 12.82 -4.98 -23.11
C TYR A 200 13.91 -6.00 -22.88
N VAL A 201 15.00 -5.91 -23.65
CA VAL A 201 16.20 -6.72 -23.45
C VAL A 201 17.41 -5.81 -23.61
N LYS A 202 18.18 -5.60 -22.54
CA LYS A 202 19.46 -4.87 -22.59
C LYS A 202 20.38 -5.36 -21.49
N ARG A 203 21.52 -5.97 -21.88
CA ARG A 203 22.44 -6.64 -20.95
C ARG A 203 21.66 -7.67 -20.12
N GLU A 204 21.83 -7.67 -18.79
CA GLU A 204 21.16 -8.56 -17.83
C GLU A 204 19.72 -8.15 -17.50
N VAL A 205 19.22 -7.03 -18.05
CA VAL A 205 17.86 -6.53 -17.80
C VAL A 205 16.91 -7.08 -18.85
N THR A 206 15.96 -7.89 -18.43
CA THR A 206 14.88 -8.45 -19.26
C THR A 206 13.53 -8.18 -18.61
N ALA A 207 12.69 -7.37 -19.26
CA ALA A 207 11.39 -7.00 -18.72
C ALA A 207 10.29 -7.15 -19.77
N GLU A 208 9.09 -7.44 -19.30
CA GLU A 208 7.91 -7.51 -20.13
C GLU A 208 6.84 -6.57 -19.61
N ALA A 209 6.14 -5.90 -20.53
CA ALA A 209 5.09 -4.98 -20.16
C ALA A 209 3.91 -5.03 -21.14
N LEU A 210 2.73 -4.71 -20.62
CA LEU A 210 1.52 -4.45 -21.39
C LEU A 210 1.32 -2.95 -21.50
N PHE A 211 1.04 -2.48 -22.71
CA PHE A 211 0.75 -1.08 -23.01
C PHE A 211 -0.72 -0.94 -23.32
N LEU A 212 -1.44 -0.26 -22.44
CA LEU A 212 -2.87 -0.07 -22.58
C LEU A 212 -3.15 1.10 -23.54
N THR A 213 -4.33 1.08 -24.16
CA THR A 213 -4.76 2.11 -25.11
C THR A 213 -4.95 3.49 -24.48
N ASN A 214 -5.15 3.55 -23.15
CA ASN A 214 -5.28 4.77 -22.37
C ASN A 214 -3.92 5.40 -21.95
N GLY A 215 -2.79 4.84 -22.40
CA GLY A 215 -1.44 5.36 -22.10
C GLY A 215 -0.79 4.82 -20.83
N LEU A 216 -1.51 4.01 -20.05
CA LEU A 216 -0.95 3.28 -18.91
C LEU A 216 -0.04 2.14 -19.37
N ALA A 217 0.91 1.78 -18.50
CA ALA A 217 1.79 0.63 -18.71
C ALA A 217 1.74 -0.30 -17.50
N ILE A 218 1.68 -1.60 -17.74
CA ILE A 218 1.75 -2.65 -16.71
C ILE A 218 3.06 -3.40 -16.90
N LEU A 219 4.01 -3.26 -15.98
CA LEU A 219 5.21 -4.08 -15.91
C LEU A 219 4.85 -5.43 -15.29
N LYS A 220 5.17 -6.52 -15.98
CA LYS A 220 4.79 -7.88 -15.59
C LYS A 220 5.73 -8.44 -14.52
N SER A 221 5.17 -9.15 -13.56
CA SER A 221 5.88 -10.04 -12.65
C SER A 221 6.87 -10.95 -13.39
N GLY A 222 7.98 -11.26 -12.73
CA GLY A 222 9.13 -11.94 -13.33
C GLY A 222 10.02 -11.03 -14.19
N SER A 223 9.69 -9.74 -14.37
CA SER A 223 10.58 -8.80 -15.04
C SER A 223 11.84 -8.56 -14.21
N HIS A 224 13.00 -8.70 -14.85
CA HIS A 224 14.30 -8.34 -14.29
C HIS A 224 14.58 -6.87 -14.63
N ILE A 225 14.79 -6.07 -13.59
CA ILE A 225 15.12 -4.64 -13.66
C ILE A 225 16.55 -4.42 -13.17
N ARG A 226 17.15 -3.30 -13.58
CA ARG A 226 18.50 -2.97 -13.14
C ARG A 226 18.54 -2.78 -11.62
N ALA A 227 19.55 -3.32 -10.92
CA ALA A 227 19.72 -3.08 -9.49
C ALA A 227 20.23 -1.68 -9.17
N PHE A 228 21.32 -1.27 -9.84
CA PHE A 228 21.96 0.01 -9.58
C PHE A 228 21.33 1.17 -10.33
N GLU A 229 21.01 2.23 -9.59
CA GLU A 229 20.46 3.46 -10.16
C GLU A 229 21.56 4.36 -10.71
N ALA A 230 21.38 4.84 -11.94
CA ALA A 230 22.25 5.88 -12.47
C ALA A 230 21.98 7.20 -11.75
N PRO A 231 23.00 8.05 -11.52
CA PRO A 231 22.81 9.38 -10.91
C PRO A 231 21.73 10.22 -11.61
N SER A 232 21.59 10.03 -12.93
CA SER A 232 20.65 10.74 -13.79
C SER A 232 19.19 10.30 -13.67
N LEU A 233 18.87 9.24 -12.92
CA LEU A 233 17.47 8.79 -12.74
C LEU A 233 16.61 9.94 -12.16
N HIS A 234 15.31 9.94 -12.42
CA HIS A 234 14.40 10.93 -11.82
C HIS A 234 14.16 10.64 -10.33
N GLY A 235 14.02 11.68 -9.49
CA GLY A 235 13.79 11.54 -8.04
C GLY A 235 12.59 10.66 -7.69
N GLY A 236 11.44 10.94 -8.30
CA GLY A 236 10.22 10.16 -8.07
C GLY A 236 10.33 8.68 -8.47
N ILE A 237 11.05 8.36 -9.54
CA ILE A 237 11.24 6.95 -9.97
C ILE A 237 12.20 6.20 -9.03
N SER A 238 13.25 6.87 -8.55
CA SER A 238 14.15 6.33 -7.54
C SER A 238 13.40 6.05 -6.23
N ALA A 239 12.57 6.99 -5.78
CA ALA A 239 11.71 6.79 -4.61
C ALA A 239 10.80 5.57 -4.77
N LEU A 240 10.10 5.47 -5.91
CA LEU A 240 9.22 4.33 -6.24
C LEU A 240 9.99 3.00 -6.24
N ARG A 241 11.22 2.96 -6.75
CA ARG A 241 12.06 1.75 -6.76
C ARG A 241 12.47 1.32 -5.37
N HIS A 242 12.91 2.25 -4.52
CA HIS A 242 13.29 1.93 -3.15
C HIS A 242 12.10 1.45 -2.33
N GLU A 243 10.93 2.04 -2.56
CA GLU A 243 9.68 1.59 -1.96
C GLU A 243 9.30 0.18 -2.41
N ALA A 244 9.41 -0.10 -3.72
CA ALA A 244 9.16 -1.43 -4.26
C ALA A 244 10.14 -2.50 -3.75
N VAL A 245 11.42 -2.14 -3.53
CA VAL A 245 12.39 -3.05 -2.90
C VAL A 245 12.03 -3.30 -1.45
N PHE A 246 11.67 -2.25 -0.71
CA PHE A 246 11.29 -2.37 0.70
C PHE A 246 10.02 -3.20 0.89
N SER A 247 9.00 -3.00 0.04
CA SER A 247 7.74 -3.75 0.11
C SER A 247 7.86 -5.21 -0.34
N GLY A 248 9.02 -5.62 -0.87
CA GLY A 248 9.20 -6.94 -1.47
C GLY A 248 8.54 -7.12 -2.83
N THR A 249 7.94 -6.05 -3.39
CA THR A 249 7.44 -6.01 -4.78
C THR A 249 8.58 -6.21 -5.78
N VAL A 250 9.78 -5.79 -5.40
CA VAL A 250 11.03 -6.04 -6.11
C VAL A 250 11.96 -6.76 -5.14
N ALA A 251 12.42 -7.95 -5.52
CA ALA A 251 13.36 -8.73 -4.73
C ALA A 251 14.74 -8.77 -5.41
N PRO A 252 15.85 -8.81 -4.65
CA PRO A 252 17.15 -9.12 -5.21
C PRO A 252 17.19 -10.55 -5.72
N ASP A 253 17.75 -10.73 -6.92
CA ASP A 253 18.04 -12.04 -7.51
C ASP A 253 19.53 -12.39 -7.33
N ALA A 254 19.90 -13.66 -7.51
CA ALA A 254 21.25 -14.18 -7.31
C ALA A 254 22.29 -13.50 -8.23
N ASP A 255 21.88 -13.02 -9.40
CA ASP A 255 22.74 -12.43 -10.42
C ASP A 255 22.95 -10.91 -10.25
N GLY A 256 22.54 -10.32 -9.12
CA GLY A 256 22.67 -8.87 -8.89
C GLY A 256 21.73 -8.02 -9.74
N VAL A 257 20.71 -8.65 -10.34
CA VAL A 257 19.52 -7.98 -10.89
C VAL A 257 18.41 -7.96 -9.84
N LEU A 258 17.43 -7.12 -10.06
CA LEU A 258 16.23 -7.05 -9.23
C LEU A 258 15.08 -7.69 -10.00
N THR A 259 14.32 -8.58 -9.35
CA THR A 259 13.21 -9.30 -9.97
C THR A 259 11.88 -8.82 -9.39
N LEU A 260 10.95 -8.48 -10.27
CA LEU A 260 9.62 -8.03 -9.88
C LEU A 260 8.75 -9.22 -9.45
N THR A 261 8.20 -9.18 -8.24
CA THR A 261 7.43 -10.30 -7.65
C THR A 261 5.94 -10.24 -7.97
N CYS A 262 5.40 -9.06 -8.31
CA CYS A 262 4.02 -8.86 -8.75
C CYS A 262 3.93 -7.84 -9.90
N ASP A 263 2.79 -7.76 -10.59
CA ASP A 263 2.62 -6.77 -11.65
C ASP A 263 2.59 -5.33 -11.08
N LEU A 264 3.19 -4.37 -11.80
CA LEU A 264 3.18 -2.95 -11.42
C LEU A 264 2.59 -2.07 -12.51
N THR A 265 1.65 -1.20 -12.15
CA THR A 265 1.07 -0.21 -13.06
C THR A 265 1.77 1.13 -12.97
N PHE A 266 1.94 1.78 -14.11
CA PHE A 266 2.54 3.09 -14.25
C PHE A 266 1.60 4.01 -15.02
N GLY A 267 1.50 5.26 -14.56
CA GLY A 267 0.73 6.31 -15.23
C GLY A 267 1.21 6.63 -16.65
N THR A 268 2.46 6.31 -16.97
CA THR A 268 3.02 6.47 -18.33
C THR A 268 4.03 5.40 -18.66
N TRP A 269 4.21 5.13 -19.96
CA TRP A 269 5.29 4.28 -20.46
C TRP A 269 6.67 4.79 -20.04
N ASN A 270 6.90 6.11 -20.12
CA ASN A 270 8.20 6.67 -19.80
C ASN A 270 8.59 6.38 -18.34
N SER A 271 7.66 6.54 -17.40
CA SER A 271 7.88 6.19 -15.99
C SER A 271 8.27 4.73 -15.81
N MET A 272 7.58 3.81 -16.48
CA MET A 272 7.90 2.37 -16.46
C MET A 272 9.29 2.08 -17.05
N ALA A 273 9.63 2.69 -18.19
CA ALA A 273 10.93 2.49 -18.84
C ALA A 273 12.10 3.03 -17.99
N LEU A 274 11.89 4.17 -17.32
CA LEU A 274 12.83 4.73 -16.34
C LEU A 274 12.98 3.80 -15.13
N PHE A 275 11.88 3.22 -14.65
CA PHE A 275 11.87 2.26 -13.54
C PHE A 275 12.69 1.01 -13.87
N VAL A 276 12.48 0.41 -15.04
CA VAL A 276 13.19 -0.80 -15.48
C VAL A 276 14.68 -0.54 -15.73
N SER A 277 15.01 0.56 -16.40
CA SER A 277 16.39 0.87 -16.78
C SER A 277 17.22 1.52 -15.67
N ALA A 278 16.56 2.05 -14.64
CA ALA A 278 17.13 2.85 -13.57
C ALA A 278 18.03 3.99 -14.07
N SER A 279 17.66 4.64 -15.18
CA SER A 279 18.40 5.77 -15.76
C SER A 279 17.50 6.69 -16.58
N SER A 280 17.82 7.99 -16.68
CA SER A 280 17.10 8.94 -17.57
C SER A 280 17.15 8.58 -19.05
N SER A 281 18.12 7.76 -19.47
CA SER A 281 18.23 7.24 -20.83
C SER A 281 17.43 5.95 -21.04
N GLY A 282 16.47 5.67 -20.16
CA GLY A 282 15.45 4.63 -20.31
C GLY A 282 14.60 4.84 -21.55
N GLN A 283 15.18 4.56 -22.72
CA GLN A 283 14.53 4.82 -23.99
C GLN A 283 13.43 3.80 -24.22
N VAL A 284 12.20 4.30 -24.20
CA VAL A 284 10.97 3.72 -24.77
C VAL A 284 11.24 2.98 -26.09
N GLN A 285 12.13 3.51 -26.95
CA GLN A 285 12.49 2.93 -28.24
C GLN A 285 13.18 1.55 -28.16
N LEU A 286 13.75 1.19 -27.00
CA LEU A 286 14.38 -0.12 -26.80
C LEU A 286 13.36 -1.25 -26.52
N TRP A 287 12.10 -0.89 -26.28
CA TRP A 287 11.02 -1.85 -26.05
C TRP A 287 10.44 -2.31 -27.37
N ARG A 288 10.68 -3.58 -27.70
CA ARG A 288 10.23 -4.17 -28.96
C ARG A 288 8.85 -4.76 -28.77
N VAL A 289 7.96 -4.49 -29.72
CA VAL A 289 6.71 -5.23 -29.84
C VAL A 289 7.08 -6.69 -29.96
N THR A 290 6.62 -7.48 -29.01
CA THR A 290 6.71 -8.94 -29.14
C THR A 290 5.53 -9.30 -30.01
N GLU A 291 5.72 -10.14 -31.04
CA GLU A 291 4.58 -10.63 -31.82
C GLU A 291 3.49 -11.06 -30.85
N PRO A 292 2.22 -10.67 -31.10
CA PRO A 292 1.14 -11.18 -30.28
C PRO A 292 1.32 -12.68 -30.29
N THR A 293 1.61 -13.25 -29.13
CA THR A 293 1.66 -14.68 -29.00
C THR A 293 0.36 -15.14 -29.64
N PRO A 294 0.39 -15.95 -30.73
CA PRO A 294 -0.83 -16.33 -31.42
C PRO A 294 -1.85 -16.73 -30.35
N PRO A 295 -3.14 -16.46 -30.51
CA PRO A 295 -4.13 -16.82 -29.49
C PRO A 295 -4.10 -18.32 -29.11
N GLU A 296 -3.38 -19.15 -29.89
CA GLU A 296 -3.05 -20.55 -29.63
C GLU A 296 -1.74 -20.81 -28.85
N ALA A 297 -0.78 -19.87 -28.80
CA ALA A 297 0.54 -20.04 -28.18
C ALA A 297 0.72 -19.25 -26.86
N VAL A 298 -0.26 -18.45 -26.44
CA VAL A 298 -0.61 -18.55 -25.01
C VAL A 298 -1.22 -19.93 -24.96
N ALA A 299 -0.38 -20.94 -24.73
CA ALA A 299 -0.88 -22.16 -24.17
C ALA A 299 -1.67 -21.69 -22.97
N ARG A 300 -3.01 -21.65 -23.09
CA ARG A 300 -3.86 -21.89 -21.94
C ARG A 300 -3.15 -23.07 -21.32
N PRO A 301 -2.60 -22.97 -20.11
CA PRO A 301 -2.31 -24.19 -19.41
C PRO A 301 -3.61 -24.99 -19.60
N GLN A 302 -3.53 -26.21 -20.13
CA GLN A 302 -4.61 -27.16 -19.92
C GLN A 302 -4.61 -27.51 -18.42
N LEU A 303 -4.69 -26.48 -17.58
CA LEU A 303 -5.23 -26.52 -16.26
C LEU A 303 -6.70 -26.82 -16.50
N ASP A 304 -7.18 -27.84 -15.80
CA ASP A 304 -8.59 -28.15 -15.75
C ASP A 304 -9.30 -26.88 -15.29
N ARG A 305 -10.02 -26.19 -16.20
CA ARG A 305 -10.58 -24.85 -15.95
C ARG A 305 -11.36 -24.78 -14.65
N ASP A 306 -11.95 -25.90 -14.27
CA ASP A 306 -12.76 -26.04 -13.07
C ASP A 306 -11.89 -26.03 -11.79
N GLU A 307 -10.73 -26.69 -11.77
CA GLU A 307 -9.81 -26.70 -10.61
C GLU A 307 -9.10 -25.35 -10.39
N ASP A 308 -8.76 -24.65 -11.47
CA ASP A 308 -8.18 -23.31 -11.38
C ASP A 308 -9.16 -22.30 -10.77
N LEU A 309 -10.42 -22.35 -11.20
CA LEU A 309 -11.46 -21.48 -10.67
C LEU A 309 -11.80 -21.85 -9.21
N LEU A 310 -11.74 -23.12 -8.83
CA LEU A 310 -11.90 -23.55 -7.44
C LEU A 310 -10.76 -23.14 -6.51
N SER A 311 -9.56 -22.87 -7.05
CA SER A 311 -8.40 -22.41 -6.27
C SER A 311 -8.11 -20.91 -6.41
N LEU A 312 -8.99 -20.16 -7.10
CA LEU A 312 -8.79 -18.75 -7.40
C LEU A 312 -8.70 -17.88 -6.14
N TRP A 313 -9.47 -18.21 -5.10
CA TRP A 313 -9.46 -17.55 -3.79
C TRP A 313 -8.06 -17.53 -3.14
N ARG A 314 -7.18 -18.46 -3.51
CA ARG A 314 -5.81 -18.52 -2.98
C ARG A 314 -4.88 -17.48 -3.60
N ARG A 315 -5.24 -16.90 -4.75
CA ARG A 315 -4.31 -16.14 -5.62
C ARG A 315 -4.71 -14.68 -5.77
N VAL A 316 -5.99 -14.36 -5.64
CA VAL A 316 -6.51 -13.02 -5.89
C VAL A 316 -7.53 -12.61 -4.82
N PRO A 317 -7.57 -11.32 -4.44
CA PRO A 317 -8.69 -10.80 -3.65
C PRO A 317 -9.99 -10.92 -4.46
N ALA A 318 -11.12 -11.06 -3.77
CA ALA A 318 -12.43 -11.21 -4.42
C ALA A 318 -12.83 -9.89 -5.12
N PRO A 319 -12.99 -9.86 -6.45
CA PRO A 319 -13.47 -8.66 -7.13
C PRO A 319 -14.98 -8.50 -6.92
N GLU A 320 -15.37 -7.64 -5.98
CA GLU A 320 -16.78 -7.39 -5.67
C GLU A 320 -17.57 -6.87 -6.89
N GLY A 321 -18.74 -7.44 -7.14
CA GLY A 321 -19.62 -7.08 -8.25
C GLY A 321 -19.29 -7.73 -9.60
N HIS A 322 -18.30 -8.63 -9.68
CA HIS A 322 -17.87 -9.21 -10.96
C HIS A 322 -18.78 -10.35 -11.47
N VAL A 323 -19.89 -9.99 -12.14
CA VAL A 323 -20.97 -10.90 -12.59
C VAL A 323 -20.46 -12.15 -13.35
N THR A 324 -19.62 -11.98 -14.37
CA THR A 324 -19.15 -13.11 -15.19
C THR A 324 -18.35 -14.14 -14.40
N LEU A 325 -17.60 -13.69 -13.39
CA LEU A 325 -16.81 -14.57 -12.53
C LEU A 325 -17.73 -15.30 -11.56
N ALA A 326 -18.72 -14.61 -11.01
CA ALA A 326 -19.73 -15.23 -10.16
C ALA A 326 -20.49 -16.34 -10.89
N ASP A 327 -20.88 -16.12 -12.15
CA ASP A 327 -21.59 -17.12 -12.95
C ASP A 327 -20.71 -18.33 -13.27
N ALA A 328 -19.43 -18.11 -13.60
CA ALA A 328 -18.46 -19.17 -13.85
C ALA A 328 -18.24 -20.04 -12.59
N LEU A 329 -18.01 -19.40 -11.43
CA LEU A 329 -17.85 -20.07 -10.15
C LEU A 329 -19.10 -20.85 -9.77
N GLN A 330 -20.28 -20.24 -9.89
CA GLN A 330 -21.54 -20.91 -9.59
C GLN A 330 -21.75 -22.14 -10.48
N SER A 331 -21.46 -22.03 -11.78
CA SER A 331 -21.57 -23.15 -12.73
C SER A 331 -20.67 -24.32 -12.34
N ILE A 332 -19.47 -24.06 -11.83
CA ILE A 332 -18.55 -25.11 -11.38
C ILE A 332 -19.00 -25.71 -10.05
N LEU A 333 -19.39 -24.86 -9.10
CA LEU A 333 -19.89 -25.29 -7.80
C LEU A 333 -21.15 -26.18 -7.95
N ALA A 334 -21.96 -25.93 -8.99
CA ALA A 334 -23.12 -26.76 -9.33
C ALA A 334 -22.77 -28.16 -9.87
N LYS A 335 -21.57 -28.35 -10.42
CA LYS A 335 -21.09 -29.65 -10.90
C LYS A 335 -20.49 -30.51 -9.78
N VAL A 336 -20.15 -29.90 -8.64
CA VAL A 336 -19.55 -30.59 -7.50
C VAL A 336 -20.59 -30.76 -6.41
N THR A 337 -20.60 -31.92 -5.77
CA THR A 337 -21.40 -32.16 -4.56
C THR A 337 -20.49 -32.76 -3.51
N PRO A 338 -20.05 -31.98 -2.51
CA PRO A 338 -19.24 -32.52 -1.42
C PRO A 338 -20.04 -33.56 -0.65
N ILE A 339 -19.41 -34.71 -0.39
CA ILE A 339 -20.03 -35.81 0.35
C ILE A 339 -20.32 -35.34 1.78
N GLY A 340 -21.57 -35.51 2.22
CA GLY A 340 -21.98 -35.21 3.59
C GLY A 340 -22.28 -33.73 3.88
N ALA A 341 -22.24 -32.84 2.89
CA ALA A 341 -22.50 -31.42 3.08
C ALA A 341 -24.02 -31.11 3.15
N ALA A 342 -24.56 -31.03 4.36
CA ALA A 342 -25.91 -30.52 4.58
C ALA A 342 -26.02 -29.06 4.09
N ASP A 343 -27.09 -28.75 3.37
CA ASP A 343 -27.34 -27.44 2.75
C ASP A 343 -26.33 -26.98 1.68
N TRP A 344 -25.54 -27.88 1.07
CA TRP A 344 -24.61 -27.49 -0.01
C TRP A 344 -25.27 -26.65 -1.12
N ARG A 345 -26.49 -27.03 -1.54
CA ARG A 345 -27.23 -26.29 -2.57
C ARG A 345 -27.48 -24.82 -2.21
N LYS A 346 -27.62 -24.49 -0.92
CA LYS A 346 -27.76 -23.10 -0.47
C LYS A 346 -26.43 -22.37 -0.62
N ALA A 347 -25.34 -22.97 -0.15
CA ALA A 347 -23.99 -22.41 -0.28
C ALA A 347 -23.62 -22.15 -1.76
N GLU A 348 -23.83 -23.15 -2.63
CA GLU A 348 -23.65 -23.07 -4.08
C GLU A 348 -24.50 -21.95 -4.72
N SER A 349 -25.72 -21.73 -4.22
CA SER A 349 -26.58 -20.65 -4.69
C SER A 349 -26.14 -19.25 -4.23
N GLY A 350 -25.10 -19.14 -3.40
CA GLY A 350 -24.59 -17.87 -2.86
C GLY A 350 -25.25 -17.44 -1.53
N ASP A 351 -25.76 -18.40 -0.75
CA ASP A 351 -26.15 -18.18 0.64
C ASP A 351 -24.90 -18.13 1.54
N LEU A 352 -24.58 -16.94 2.05
CA LEU A 352 -23.35 -16.71 2.81
C LEU A 352 -23.29 -17.57 4.08
N ALA A 353 -24.39 -17.68 4.83
CA ALA A 353 -24.39 -18.44 6.09
C ALA A 353 -24.06 -19.92 5.87
N SER A 354 -24.64 -20.54 4.84
CA SER A 354 -24.38 -21.93 4.46
C SER A 354 -22.96 -22.11 3.94
N ALA A 355 -22.46 -21.17 3.11
CA ALA A 355 -21.10 -21.21 2.58
C ALA A 355 -20.04 -21.10 3.71
N VAL A 356 -20.24 -20.17 4.64
CA VAL A 356 -19.34 -19.98 5.79
C VAL A 356 -19.33 -21.20 6.70
N ARG A 357 -20.50 -21.76 7.02
CA ARG A 357 -20.57 -22.98 7.84
C ARG A 357 -19.75 -24.12 7.22
N PHE A 358 -19.93 -24.35 5.92
CA PHE A 358 -19.20 -25.38 5.19
C PHE A 358 -17.68 -25.11 5.13
N ALA A 359 -17.28 -23.85 4.90
CA ALA A 359 -15.87 -23.46 4.92
C ALA A 359 -15.23 -23.60 6.30
N VAL A 360 -15.94 -23.26 7.39
CA VAL A 360 -15.45 -23.48 8.75
C VAL A 360 -15.22 -24.97 9.04
N GLU A 361 -16.14 -25.85 8.64
CA GLU A 361 -15.98 -27.30 8.78
C GLU A 361 -14.78 -27.82 7.97
N ALA A 362 -14.64 -27.40 6.71
CA ALA A 362 -13.54 -27.81 5.85
C ALA A 362 -12.17 -27.32 6.36
N THR A 363 -12.08 -26.06 6.81
CA THR A 363 -10.86 -25.49 7.39
C THR A 363 -10.52 -26.11 8.75
N ASN A 364 -11.50 -26.47 9.58
CA ASN A 364 -11.27 -27.23 10.82
C ASN A 364 -10.61 -28.60 10.56
N ALA A 365 -11.02 -29.26 9.47
CA ALA A 365 -10.52 -30.58 9.10
C ALA A 365 -9.21 -30.54 8.28
N ALA A 366 -8.76 -29.36 7.87
CA ALA A 366 -7.56 -29.19 7.06
C ALA A 366 -6.30 -29.64 7.82
N ARG A 367 -5.34 -30.20 7.07
CA ARG A 367 -4.04 -30.64 7.59
C ARG A 367 -2.93 -29.81 6.93
N PRO A 368 -1.77 -29.63 7.58
CA PRO A 368 -0.63 -28.95 6.97
C PRO A 368 -0.26 -29.56 5.62
N GLY A 369 0.08 -28.73 4.64
CA GLY A 369 0.39 -29.13 3.26
C GLY A 369 -0.50 -28.47 2.21
N PRO A 370 -0.62 -29.02 1.00
CA PRO A 370 -1.44 -28.45 -0.05
C PRO A 370 -2.93 -28.47 0.34
N ALA A 371 -3.65 -27.36 0.09
CA ALA A 371 -5.09 -27.33 0.33
C ALA A 371 -5.80 -28.40 -0.49
N THR A 372 -6.67 -29.16 0.18
CA THR A 372 -7.42 -30.25 -0.44
C THR A 372 -8.54 -29.70 -1.30
N ARG A 373 -9.02 -30.52 -2.25
CA ARG A 373 -10.17 -30.18 -3.10
C ARG A 373 -11.42 -29.78 -2.30
N VAL A 374 -11.63 -30.37 -1.11
CA VAL A 374 -12.76 -30.02 -0.23
C VAL A 374 -12.61 -28.60 0.31
N VAL A 375 -11.39 -28.21 0.68
CA VAL A 375 -11.09 -26.84 1.12
C VAL A 375 -11.32 -25.87 -0.03
N ASP A 376 -10.91 -26.19 -1.25
CA ASP A 376 -11.16 -25.34 -2.43
C ASP A 376 -12.64 -25.14 -2.72
N ILE A 377 -13.41 -26.23 -2.74
CA ILE A 377 -14.86 -26.17 -2.96
C ILE A 377 -15.53 -25.30 -1.90
N ALA A 378 -15.11 -25.43 -0.63
CA ALA A 378 -15.70 -24.69 0.47
C ALA A 378 -15.33 -23.19 0.44
N MET A 379 -14.04 -22.90 0.23
CA MET A 379 -13.53 -21.53 0.15
C MET A 379 -14.08 -20.80 -1.09
N SER A 380 -14.24 -21.49 -2.23
CA SER A 380 -14.84 -20.90 -3.42
C SER A 380 -16.32 -20.56 -3.27
N ALA A 381 -17.07 -21.23 -2.39
CA ALA A 381 -18.43 -20.84 -2.09
C ALA A 381 -18.50 -19.51 -1.31
N VAL A 382 -17.56 -19.28 -0.38
CA VAL A 382 -17.42 -17.99 0.32
C VAL A 382 -16.91 -16.91 -0.63
N PHE A 383 -15.92 -17.26 -1.47
CA PHE A 383 -15.40 -16.38 -2.52
C PHE A 383 -16.49 -15.94 -3.51
N LEU A 384 -17.37 -16.85 -3.94
CA LEU A 384 -18.53 -16.52 -4.76
C LEU A 384 -19.44 -15.49 -4.08
N CYS A 385 -19.66 -15.61 -2.77
CA CYS A 385 -20.45 -14.63 -2.01
C CYS A 385 -19.77 -13.25 -1.98
N ALA A 386 -18.44 -13.21 -1.82
CA ALA A 386 -17.65 -11.98 -1.87
C ALA A 386 -17.68 -11.33 -3.26
N VAL A 387 -17.47 -12.11 -4.33
CA VAL A 387 -17.59 -11.63 -5.72
C VAL A 387 -18.99 -11.08 -6.02
N ARG A 388 -20.04 -11.60 -5.36
CA ARG A 388 -21.41 -11.08 -5.48
C ARG A 388 -21.69 -9.84 -4.62
N GLY A 389 -20.71 -9.32 -3.89
CA GLY A 389 -20.88 -8.17 -3.00
C GLY A 389 -21.77 -8.45 -1.80
N LYS A 390 -21.80 -9.70 -1.30
CA LYS A 390 -22.52 -10.02 -0.06
C LYS A 390 -21.77 -9.39 1.12
N LEU A 391 -22.48 -8.55 1.88
CA LEU A 391 -21.91 -7.84 3.04
C LEU A 391 -21.23 -8.83 4.01
N GLY A 392 -19.96 -8.56 4.34
CA GLY A 392 -19.15 -9.36 5.26
C GLY A 392 -18.52 -10.62 4.67
N ALA A 393 -18.79 -10.97 3.40
CA ALA A 393 -18.21 -12.18 2.80
C ALA A 393 -16.70 -12.07 2.59
N SER A 394 -16.20 -10.89 2.20
CA SER A 394 -14.77 -10.61 2.04
C SER A 394 -14.03 -10.73 3.39
N ASP A 395 -14.58 -10.14 4.46
CA ASP A 395 -13.98 -10.23 5.80
C ASP A 395 -13.91 -11.68 6.33
N VAL A 396 -14.97 -12.47 6.07
CA VAL A 396 -14.97 -13.89 6.46
C VAL A 396 -13.97 -14.70 5.65
N LEU A 397 -13.85 -14.43 4.34
CA LEU A 397 -12.87 -15.08 3.50
C LEU A 397 -11.44 -14.84 4.01
N ASP A 398 -11.09 -13.60 4.31
CA ASP A 398 -9.77 -13.22 4.83
C ASP A 398 -9.46 -13.94 6.16
N SER A 399 -10.44 -13.99 7.06
CA SER A 399 -10.33 -14.71 8.34
C SER A 399 -10.08 -16.21 8.15
N LEU A 400 -10.78 -16.85 7.21
CA LEU A 400 -10.61 -18.27 6.89
C LEU A 400 -9.25 -18.56 6.21
N MET A 401 -8.80 -17.66 5.32
CA MET A 401 -7.47 -17.76 4.70
C MET A 401 -6.36 -17.64 5.74
N TYR A 402 -6.47 -16.68 6.65
CA TYR A 402 -5.52 -16.53 7.76
C TYR A 402 -5.45 -17.80 8.61
N ARG A 403 -6.60 -18.38 8.92
CA ARG A 403 -6.68 -19.61 9.70
C ARG A 403 -6.00 -20.80 9.02
N LEU A 404 -6.21 -20.97 7.72
CA LEU A 404 -5.56 -22.00 6.91
C LEU A 404 -4.04 -21.81 6.87
N ALA A 405 -3.56 -20.56 6.73
CA ALA A 405 -2.14 -20.25 6.80
C ALA A 405 -1.53 -20.63 8.15
N LEU A 406 -2.22 -20.33 9.28
CA LEU A 406 -1.78 -20.75 10.62
C LEU A 406 -1.71 -22.28 10.78
N GLN A 407 -2.54 -23.02 10.06
CA GLN A 407 -2.51 -24.49 10.03
C GLN A 407 -1.43 -25.06 9.10
N GLY A 408 -0.62 -24.21 8.45
CA GLY A 408 0.42 -24.63 7.50
C GLY A 408 -0.14 -25.14 6.18
N VAL A 409 -1.34 -24.71 5.79
CA VAL A 409 -1.93 -25.01 4.50
C VAL A 409 -1.36 -24.05 3.45
N ALA A 410 -0.91 -24.57 2.30
CA ALA A 410 -0.29 -23.76 1.25
C ALA A 410 -1.31 -22.81 0.60
N ILE A 411 -1.08 -21.51 0.75
CA ILE A 411 -1.81 -20.41 0.11
C ILE A 411 -0.78 -19.62 -0.70
N GLU A 412 -1.09 -19.36 -1.98
CA GLU A 412 -0.13 -18.76 -2.93
C GLU A 412 -0.11 -17.23 -2.85
N ALA A 413 -1.24 -16.60 -2.49
CA ALA A 413 -1.30 -15.17 -2.25
C ALA A 413 -0.64 -14.82 -0.91
N PRO A 414 0.05 -13.68 -0.82
CA PRO A 414 0.39 -13.11 0.47
C PRO A 414 -0.92 -12.86 1.21
N VAL A 415 -1.15 -13.57 2.32
CA VAL A 415 -2.24 -13.24 3.23
C VAL A 415 -1.95 -11.83 3.73
N VAL A 416 -2.69 -10.84 3.23
CA VAL A 416 -2.55 -9.44 3.66
C VAL A 416 -3.15 -9.36 5.06
N LEU A 417 -2.32 -9.68 6.05
CA LEU A 417 -2.62 -9.48 7.46
C LEU A 417 -2.62 -7.98 7.75
N GLY A 418 -3.74 -7.30 7.53
CA GLY A 418 -3.78 -5.88 7.89
C GLY A 418 -4.97 -5.03 7.48
N ALA A 419 -5.98 -5.55 6.77
CA ALA A 419 -7.01 -4.66 6.26
C ALA A 419 -7.97 -4.12 7.34
N ARG A 420 -8.57 -4.95 8.22
CA ARG A 420 -9.67 -4.48 9.12
C ARG A 420 -9.89 -5.34 10.38
N LEU A 421 -8.95 -5.32 11.33
CA LEU A 421 -9.25 -5.65 12.74
C LEU A 421 -9.28 -4.37 13.58
#